data_AF-A0A4Y9RMP2-F1
#
_entry.id   AF-A0A4Y9RMP2-F1
#
_cell.length_a   1.000
_cell.length_b   1.000
_cell.length_c   1.000
_cell.angle_alpha   90.00
_cell.angle_beta   90.00
_cell.angle_gamma   90.00
#
_symmetry.space_group_name_H-M   'P 1'
#
loop_
_entity.id
_entity.type
_entity.pdbx_description
1 polymer ?
#
loop_
_entity_poly.entity_id
_entity_poly.type
_entity_poly.pdbx_seq_one_letter_code
_entity_poly.pdbx_strand_id
1 'polypeptide(L)'
;MAKTKIHYPQWKTQSSPARRSTDRATLVDVIALTAEACGHPMSMAAAEMLADDLAGFDEQSLLGALARCRLELDGPLRAPEVLARIDDGRPDADLAWAMMPSGEHDSVVWTEEMAQAWGSVQLLLDGDDPGAAQAAFSAAYDKRVIAARLRGEPARWTPSLGRDVAGRELALRDAVSKGRMTAAQAEMLLGYAIGVPEPAETYAQEEVKNLH
;
A
#
# COMPACT_ATOMS: atom_id res chain seq x y z
N MET A 1 32.39 13.54 -36.44
CA MET A 1 31.58 13.91 -35.26
C MET A 1 31.59 12.73 -34.31
N ALA A 2 32.27 12.86 -33.16
CA ALA A 2 32.49 11.77 -32.21
C ALA A 2 31.20 11.46 -31.45
N LYS A 3 30.73 10.21 -31.51
CA LYS A 3 29.57 9.74 -30.74
C LYS A 3 30.06 9.31 -29.36
N THR A 4 29.80 10.15 -28.36
CA THR A 4 30.01 9.88 -26.94
C THR A 4 29.20 8.65 -26.52
N LYS A 5 29.89 7.55 -26.20
CA LYS A 5 29.28 6.37 -25.59
C LYS A 5 28.98 6.69 -24.12
N ILE A 6 27.72 6.90 -23.79
CA ILE A 6 27.26 7.03 -22.40
C ILE A 6 27.27 5.61 -21.81
N HIS A 7 28.23 5.35 -20.93
CA HIS A 7 28.30 4.12 -20.15
C HIS A 7 27.31 4.25 -18.98
N TYR A 8 26.18 3.55 -19.05
CA TYR A 8 25.29 3.44 -17.90
C TYR A 8 25.90 2.46 -16.88
N PRO A 9 25.83 2.76 -15.57
CA PRO A 9 26.35 1.87 -14.55
C PRO A 9 25.49 0.63 -14.46
N GLN A 10 26.12 -0.54 -14.58
CA GLN A 10 25.48 -1.82 -14.30
C GLN A 10 25.21 -1.88 -12.79
N TRP A 11 23.94 -1.75 -12.41
CA TRP A 11 23.53 -2.06 -11.05
C TRP A 11 23.66 -3.57 -10.89
N LYS A 12 24.76 -4.01 -10.30
CA LYS A 12 24.80 -5.34 -9.69
C LYS A 12 23.72 -5.34 -8.63
N THR A 13 22.90 -6.39 -8.59
CA THR A 13 22.02 -6.71 -7.46
C THR A 13 22.88 -6.77 -6.21
N GLN A 14 23.10 -5.62 -5.57
CA GLN A 14 23.67 -5.56 -4.25
C GLN A 14 22.60 -6.20 -3.38
N SER A 15 22.92 -7.39 -2.86
CA SER A 15 22.31 -7.90 -1.64
C SER A 15 22.14 -6.72 -0.70
N SER A 16 20.89 -6.29 -0.53
CA SER A 16 20.54 -5.13 0.28
C SER A 16 21.20 -5.35 1.64
N PRO A 17 22.12 -4.46 2.08
CA PRO A 17 22.77 -4.64 3.37
C PRO A 17 21.65 -4.78 4.40
N ALA A 18 21.73 -5.79 5.28
CA ALA A 18 20.76 -6.00 6.34
C ALA A 18 20.40 -4.64 6.94
N ARG A 19 19.18 -4.16 6.64
CA ARG A 19 18.77 -2.80 6.97
C ARG A 19 18.90 -2.72 8.48
N ARG A 20 19.73 -1.79 8.96
CA ARG A 20 19.91 -1.58 10.39
C ARG A 20 18.56 -1.14 10.91
N SER A 21 17.87 -2.03 11.63
CA SER A 21 16.71 -1.66 12.44
C SER A 21 17.08 -0.40 13.23
N THR A 22 16.43 0.72 12.95
CA THR A 22 16.59 1.95 13.74
C THR A 22 16.44 1.57 15.21
N ASP A 23 17.47 1.82 16.01
CA ASP A 23 17.39 1.52 17.42
C ASP A 23 16.31 2.40 18.07
N ARG A 24 15.65 1.90 19.12
CA ARG A 24 14.52 2.58 19.77
C ARG A 24 14.88 4.03 20.15
N ALA A 25 16.11 4.28 20.60
CA ALA A 25 16.56 5.62 20.98
C ALA A 25 16.55 6.57 19.79
N THR A 26 17.06 6.12 18.64
CA THR A 26 17.05 6.86 17.39
C THR A 26 15.62 7.16 16.93
N LEU A 27 14.68 6.21 17.07
CA LEU A 27 13.28 6.45 16.72
C LEU A 27 12.66 7.55 17.61
N VAL A 28 12.94 7.53 18.92
CA VAL A 28 12.48 8.56 19.86
C VAL A 28 13.01 9.94 19.45
N ASP A 29 14.29 10.04 19.10
CA ASP A 29 14.89 11.30 18.63
C ASP A 29 14.21 11.80 17.35
N VAL A 30 13.98 10.91 16.38
CA VAL A 30 13.29 11.26 15.12
C VAL A 30 11.86 11.74 15.37
N ILE A 31 11.14 11.12 16.31
CA ILE A 31 9.78 11.53 16.70
C ILE A 31 9.80 12.92 17.33
N ALA A 32 10.71 13.17 18.27
CA ALA A 32 10.84 14.47 18.93
C ALA A 32 11.18 15.58 17.92
N LEU A 33 12.13 15.33 17.02
CA LEU A 33 12.49 16.25 15.94
C LEU A 33 11.34 16.48 14.95
N THR A 34 10.55 15.45 14.66
CA THR A 34 9.38 15.58 13.78
C THR A 34 8.31 16.46 14.41
N ALA A 35 8.05 16.30 15.71
CA ALA A 35 7.12 17.14 16.44
C ALA A 35 7.56 18.61 16.50
N GLU A 36 8.86 18.86 16.71
CA GLU A 36 9.45 20.20 16.63
C GLU A 36 9.29 20.81 15.23
N ALA A 37 9.57 20.05 14.18
CA ALA A 37 9.38 20.49 12.80
C ALA A 37 7.91 20.81 12.46
N CYS A 38 6.96 20.10 13.06
CA CYS A 38 5.53 20.41 12.97
C CYS A 38 5.09 21.61 13.84
N GLY A 39 6.02 22.31 14.50
CA GLY A 39 5.75 23.50 15.34
C GLY A 39 5.16 23.20 16.71
N HIS A 40 5.11 21.92 17.11
CA HIS A 40 4.46 21.47 18.34
C HIS A 40 5.41 20.49 19.07
N PRO A 41 6.50 21.00 19.68
CA PRO A 41 7.48 20.14 20.34
C PRO A 41 6.82 19.32 21.46
N MET A 42 7.29 18.10 21.65
CA MET A 42 6.83 17.20 22.71
C MET A 42 7.96 16.83 23.67
N SER A 43 7.61 16.37 24.87
CA SER A 43 8.62 15.89 25.83
C SER A 43 9.23 14.57 25.37
N MET A 44 10.44 14.27 25.84
CA MET A 44 11.09 12.97 25.58
C MET A 44 10.22 11.80 26.04
N ALA A 45 9.58 11.92 27.20
CA ALA A 45 8.65 10.89 27.70
C ALA A 45 7.46 10.67 26.76
N ALA A 46 6.93 11.73 26.13
CA ALA A 46 5.86 11.59 25.13
C ALA A 46 6.38 10.94 23.84
N ALA A 47 7.59 11.27 23.40
CA ALA A 47 8.23 10.65 22.25
C ALA A 47 8.54 9.16 22.48
N GLU A 48 8.94 8.77 23.69
CA GLU A 48 9.11 7.37 24.11
C GLU A 48 7.80 6.58 24.05
N MET A 49 6.72 7.14 24.62
CA MET A 49 5.39 6.50 24.54
C MET A 49 4.94 6.32 23.10
N LEU A 50 5.13 7.34 22.25
CA LEU A 50 4.78 7.26 20.84
C LEU A 50 5.66 6.25 20.08
N ALA A 51 6.94 6.12 20.43
CA ALA A 51 7.82 5.10 19.85
C ALA A 51 7.35 3.69 20.22
N ASP A 52 6.90 3.48 21.46
CA ASP A 52 6.36 2.18 21.91
C ASP A 52 5.06 1.83 21.18
N ASP A 53 4.16 2.81 20.98
CA ASP A 53 2.93 2.63 20.19
C ASP A 53 3.21 2.25 18.72
N LEU A 54 4.38 2.61 18.20
CA LEU A 54 4.77 2.42 16.79
C LEU A 54 5.77 1.27 16.59
N ALA A 55 6.18 0.58 17.65
CA ALA A 55 7.24 -0.44 17.61
C ALA A 55 6.91 -1.67 16.75
N GLY A 56 5.63 -1.88 16.42
CA GLY A 56 5.17 -2.99 15.57
C GLY A 56 5.30 -2.76 14.06
N PHE A 57 5.61 -1.53 13.63
CA PHE A 57 5.71 -1.19 12.21
C PHE A 57 7.13 -1.37 11.67
N ASP A 58 7.25 -1.67 10.38
CA ASP A 58 8.55 -1.70 9.75
C ASP A 58 9.18 -0.30 9.73
N GLU A 59 10.49 -0.26 9.90
CA GLU A 59 11.25 0.97 10.00
C GLU A 59 11.09 1.88 8.77
N GLN A 60 11.07 1.29 7.57
CA GLN A 60 11.04 2.06 6.34
C GLN A 60 9.72 2.83 6.23
N SER A 61 8.60 2.16 6.47
CA SER A 61 7.28 2.77 6.44
C SER A 61 7.08 3.77 7.57
N LEU A 62 7.65 3.52 8.75
CA LEU A 62 7.60 4.47 9.85
C LEU A 62 8.39 5.76 9.57
N LEU A 63 9.62 5.66 9.09
CA LEU A 63 10.44 6.81 8.71
C LEU A 63 9.81 7.58 7.53
N GLY A 64 9.21 6.86 6.57
CA GLY A 64 8.42 7.45 5.48
C GLY A 64 7.22 8.22 5.99
N ALA A 65 6.45 7.65 6.92
CA ALA A 65 5.30 8.30 7.53
C ALA A 65 5.69 9.58 8.29
N LEU A 66 6.76 9.52 9.11
CA LEU A 66 7.29 10.69 9.83
C LEU A 66 7.80 11.77 8.87
N ALA A 67 8.40 11.39 7.74
CA ALA A 67 8.78 12.33 6.69
C ALA A 67 7.59 13.06 6.09
N ARG A 68 6.50 12.34 5.82
CA ARG A 68 5.25 12.94 5.35
C ARG A 68 4.61 13.84 6.41
N CYS A 69 4.66 13.47 7.69
CA CYS A 69 4.20 14.35 8.77
C CYS A 69 4.90 15.72 8.72
N ARG A 70 6.23 15.76 8.53
CA ARG A 70 6.97 17.03 8.44
C ARG A 70 6.56 17.91 7.26
N LEU A 71 5.99 17.33 6.21
CA LEU A 71 5.60 18.05 4.98
C LEU A 71 4.12 18.43 4.95
N GLU A 72 3.26 17.61 5.56
CA GLU A 72 1.80 17.67 5.39
C GLU A 72 1.04 18.01 6.67
N LEU A 73 1.59 17.73 7.86
CA LEU A 73 0.85 17.85 9.11
C LEU A 73 0.87 19.29 9.63
N ASP A 74 -0.31 19.91 9.69
CA ASP A 74 -0.52 21.20 10.36
C ASP A 74 -1.14 20.96 11.75
N GLY A 75 -0.29 20.61 12.72
CA GLY A 75 -0.73 20.30 14.07
C GLY A 75 0.23 19.43 14.90
N PRO A 76 -0.16 19.06 16.12
CA PRO A 76 0.64 18.23 17.00
C PRO A 76 0.77 16.79 16.50
N LEU A 77 2.00 16.27 16.51
CA LEU A 77 2.29 14.88 16.16
C LEU A 77 1.69 13.93 17.21
N ARG A 78 0.82 13.03 16.76
CA ARG A 78 0.22 11.95 17.57
C ARG A 78 0.20 10.65 16.78
N ALA A 79 -0.01 9.52 17.45
CA ALA A 79 -0.07 8.21 16.80
C ALA A 79 -1.00 8.19 15.57
N PRO A 80 -2.25 8.67 15.60
CA PRO A 80 -3.11 8.67 14.41
C PRO A 80 -2.50 9.40 13.21
N GLU A 81 -1.73 10.46 13.43
CA GLU A 81 -1.14 11.25 12.34
C GLU A 81 0.01 10.54 11.64
N VAL A 82 0.78 9.77 12.40
CA VAL A 82 1.81 8.88 11.86
C VAL A 82 1.13 7.70 11.18
N LEU A 83 0.19 7.04 11.87
CA LEU A 83 -0.51 5.86 11.38
C LEU A 83 -1.26 6.13 10.09
N ALA A 84 -1.88 7.29 9.91
CA ALA A 84 -2.57 7.66 8.67
C ALA A 84 -1.61 7.69 7.45
N ARG A 85 -0.31 7.84 7.68
CA ARG A 85 0.72 8.00 6.64
C ARG A 85 1.62 6.78 6.44
N ILE A 86 1.40 5.72 7.23
CA ILE A 86 2.11 4.45 7.07
C ILE A 86 1.71 3.77 5.76
N ASP A 87 2.73 3.32 5.02
CA ASP A 87 2.57 2.43 3.88
C ASP A 87 2.74 0.97 4.35
N ASP A 88 1.63 0.29 4.63
CA ASP A 88 1.56 -1.12 5.00
C ASP A 88 0.98 -1.99 3.87
N GLY A 89 1.01 -1.49 2.64
CA GLY A 89 0.44 -2.13 1.45
C GLY A 89 -1.07 -1.91 1.27
N ARG A 90 -1.77 -1.28 2.22
CA ARG A 90 -3.16 -0.84 2.00
C ARG A 90 -3.19 0.39 1.08
N PRO A 91 -4.15 0.49 0.13
CA PRO A 91 -4.30 1.67 -0.71
C PRO A 91 -4.73 2.90 0.10
N ASP A 92 -4.50 4.10 -0.42
CA ASP A 92 -5.18 5.30 0.10
C ASP A 92 -6.69 5.26 -0.21
N ALA A 93 -7.46 6.17 0.39
CA ALA A 93 -8.91 6.18 0.26
C ALA A 93 -9.41 6.34 -1.18
N ASP A 94 -8.73 7.15 -1.99
CA ASP A 94 -9.10 7.40 -3.39
C ASP A 94 -8.88 6.17 -4.26
N LEU A 95 -7.71 5.52 -4.11
CA LEU A 95 -7.43 4.26 -4.79
C LEU A 95 -8.33 3.13 -4.28
N ALA A 96 -8.60 3.08 -2.97
CA ALA A 96 -9.52 2.12 -2.38
C ALA A 96 -10.93 2.26 -2.97
N TRP A 97 -11.43 3.48 -3.11
CA TRP A 97 -12.72 3.79 -3.74
C TRP A 97 -12.73 3.37 -5.22
N ALA A 98 -11.69 3.71 -5.98
CA ALA A 98 -11.57 3.35 -7.40
C ALA A 98 -11.51 1.83 -7.63
N MET A 99 -11.14 1.05 -6.62
CA MET A 99 -11.13 -0.41 -6.66
C MET A 99 -12.51 -1.04 -6.39
N MET A 100 -13.48 -0.28 -5.90
CA MET A 100 -14.78 -0.85 -5.52
C MET A 100 -15.59 -1.27 -6.75
N PRO A 101 -16.28 -2.42 -6.67
CA PRO A 101 -17.08 -2.94 -7.77
C PRO A 101 -18.27 -2.02 -8.04
N SER A 102 -18.67 -1.88 -9.30
CA SER A 102 -19.85 -1.08 -9.66
C SER A 102 -21.17 -1.82 -9.41
N GLY A 103 -21.10 -3.15 -9.25
CA GLY A 103 -22.24 -3.99 -8.86
C GLY A 103 -21.84 -5.45 -8.63
N GLU A 104 -22.81 -6.30 -8.32
CA GLU A 104 -22.62 -7.74 -8.00
C GLU A 104 -22.03 -8.58 -9.14
N HIS A 105 -22.01 -8.04 -10.35
CA HIS A 105 -21.42 -8.71 -11.50
C HIS A 105 -19.88 -8.68 -11.45
N ASP A 106 -19.31 -7.65 -10.83
CA ASP A 106 -17.87 -7.38 -10.82
C ASP A 106 -17.16 -8.17 -9.72
N SER A 107 -15.89 -8.50 -9.96
CA SER A 107 -15.03 -9.13 -8.96
C SER A 107 -13.99 -8.13 -8.46
N VAL A 108 -13.63 -8.25 -7.18
CA VAL A 108 -12.65 -7.37 -6.53
C VAL A 108 -11.84 -8.17 -5.51
N VAL A 109 -10.57 -7.83 -5.34
CA VAL A 109 -9.76 -8.27 -4.20
C VAL A 109 -9.52 -7.06 -3.33
N TRP A 110 -10.13 -7.04 -2.16
CA TRP A 110 -10.15 -5.90 -1.24
C TRP A 110 -9.59 -6.28 0.12
N THR A 111 -9.33 -5.29 0.97
CA THR A 111 -9.08 -5.55 2.38
C THR A 111 -10.37 -5.62 3.18
N GLU A 112 -10.31 -6.14 4.40
CA GLU A 112 -11.43 -6.12 5.34
C GLU A 112 -11.94 -4.69 5.59
N GLU A 113 -11.04 -3.70 5.71
CA GLU A 113 -11.42 -2.30 5.93
C GLU A 113 -12.18 -1.73 4.74
N MET A 114 -11.75 -2.05 3.51
CA MET A 114 -12.44 -1.68 2.27
C MET A 114 -13.84 -2.29 2.22
N ALA A 115 -13.97 -3.59 2.48
CA ALA A 115 -15.26 -4.29 2.47
C ALA A 115 -16.26 -3.70 3.48
N GLN A 116 -15.79 -3.43 4.69
CA GLN A 116 -16.62 -2.85 5.75
C GLN A 116 -17.01 -1.38 5.48
N ALA A 117 -16.11 -0.60 4.89
CA ALA A 117 -16.42 0.76 4.45
C ALA A 117 -17.44 0.75 3.30
N TRP A 118 -17.24 -0.13 2.31
CA TRP A 118 -18.15 -0.33 1.18
C TRP A 118 -19.57 -0.70 1.63
N GLY A 119 -19.68 -1.65 2.55
CA GLY A 119 -20.97 -2.07 3.12
C GLY A 119 -21.72 -0.94 3.83
N SER A 120 -21.01 0.04 4.40
CA SER A 120 -21.63 1.16 5.12
C SER A 120 -22.24 2.24 4.21
N VAL A 121 -21.87 2.27 2.93
CA VAL A 121 -22.30 3.30 1.97
C VAL A 121 -23.26 2.79 0.90
N GLN A 122 -23.66 1.52 0.93
CA GLN A 122 -24.55 0.92 -0.09
C GLN A 122 -25.86 1.71 -0.25
N LEU A 123 -26.48 2.13 0.86
CA LEU A 123 -27.73 2.91 0.82
C LEU A 123 -27.57 4.30 0.17
N LEU A 124 -26.37 4.89 0.21
CA LEU A 124 -26.09 6.18 -0.45
C LEU A 124 -25.90 6.00 -1.95
N LEU A 125 -25.26 4.89 -2.37
CA LEU A 125 -25.11 4.53 -3.77
C LEU A 125 -26.47 4.27 -4.44
N ASP A 126 -27.39 3.60 -3.74
CA ASP A 126 -28.76 3.37 -4.21
C ASP A 126 -29.57 4.68 -4.35
N GLY A 127 -29.14 5.74 -3.65
CA GLY A 127 -29.78 7.06 -3.66
C GLY A 127 -29.28 8.01 -4.76
N ASP A 128 -28.40 7.55 -5.66
CA ASP A 128 -27.84 8.31 -6.80
C ASP A 128 -27.02 9.56 -6.40
N ASP A 129 -26.39 9.54 -5.22
CA ASP A 129 -25.39 10.55 -4.80
C ASP A 129 -23.99 9.89 -4.65
N PRO A 130 -23.28 9.67 -5.77
CA PRO A 130 -21.96 9.04 -5.75
C PRO A 130 -20.91 9.88 -5.02
N GLY A 131 -21.08 11.21 -4.99
CA GLY A 131 -20.15 12.11 -4.29
C GLY A 131 -20.25 11.97 -2.77
N ALA A 132 -21.49 11.94 -2.24
CA ALA A 132 -21.71 11.67 -0.83
C ALA A 132 -21.28 10.26 -0.44
N ALA A 133 -21.53 9.26 -1.30
CA ALA A 133 -21.08 7.89 -1.07
C ALA A 133 -19.54 7.78 -1.02
N GLN A 134 -18.82 8.43 -1.94
CA GLN A 134 -17.36 8.46 -1.93
C GLN A 134 -16.82 9.12 -0.65
N ALA A 135 -17.35 10.30 -0.29
CA ALA A 135 -16.91 10.99 0.92
C ALA A 135 -17.16 10.15 2.20
N ALA A 136 -18.32 9.50 2.29
CA ALA A 136 -18.66 8.62 3.40
C ALA A 136 -17.77 7.36 3.42
N PHE A 137 -17.45 6.80 2.24
CA PHE A 137 -16.57 5.64 2.11
C PHE A 137 -15.16 5.98 2.57
N SER A 138 -14.58 7.07 2.06
CA SER A 138 -13.22 7.49 2.41
C SER A 138 -13.07 7.72 3.91
N ALA A 139 -14.03 8.42 4.52
CA ALA A 139 -14.04 8.65 5.97
C ALA A 139 -14.17 7.34 6.78
N ALA A 140 -15.03 6.42 6.35
CA ALA A 140 -15.18 5.12 7.00
C ALA A 140 -13.94 4.24 6.85
N TYR A 141 -13.34 4.24 5.66
CA TYR A 141 -12.13 3.49 5.33
C TYR A 141 -10.94 3.97 6.16
N ASP A 142 -10.63 5.27 6.15
CA ASP A 142 -9.49 5.83 6.90
C ASP A 142 -9.59 5.52 8.39
N LYS A 143 -10.79 5.68 8.98
CA LYS A 143 -11.04 5.36 10.38
C LYS A 143 -10.77 3.87 10.67
N ARG A 144 -11.18 2.97 9.77
CA ARG A 144 -10.96 1.52 9.92
C ARG A 144 -9.50 1.14 9.77
N VAL A 145 -8.80 1.74 8.83
CA VAL A 145 -7.36 1.54 8.63
C VAL A 145 -6.58 1.97 9.87
N ILE A 146 -6.85 3.16 10.41
CA ILE A 146 -6.21 3.62 11.66
C ILE A 146 -6.52 2.65 12.81
N ALA A 147 -7.78 2.21 12.95
CA ALA A 147 -8.16 1.28 14.00
C ALA A 147 -7.47 -0.09 13.88
N ALA A 148 -7.31 -0.63 12.66
CA ALA A 148 -6.59 -1.87 12.41
C ALA A 148 -5.10 -1.71 12.73
N ARG A 149 -4.48 -0.60 12.29
CA ARG A 149 -3.09 -0.25 12.58
C ARG A 149 -2.83 -0.13 14.10
N LEU A 150 -3.73 0.52 14.84
CA LEU A 150 -3.65 0.60 16.31
C LEU A 150 -3.73 -0.77 17.00
N ARG A 151 -4.42 -1.74 16.41
CA ARG A 151 -4.49 -3.13 16.91
C ARG A 151 -3.34 -4.01 16.41
N GLY A 152 -2.44 -3.48 15.58
CA GLY A 152 -1.37 -4.27 14.95
C GLY A 152 -1.89 -5.30 13.94
N GLU A 153 -3.06 -5.07 13.33
CA GLU A 153 -3.68 -6.00 12.39
C GLU A 153 -3.11 -5.78 10.97
N PRO A 154 -2.42 -6.79 10.38
CA PRO A 154 -1.90 -6.66 9.03
C PRO A 154 -3.03 -6.59 8.00
N ALA A 155 -2.73 -6.06 6.80
CA ALA A 155 -3.68 -6.01 5.70
C ALA A 155 -4.15 -7.41 5.30
N ARG A 156 -5.43 -7.69 5.51
CA ARG A 156 -6.04 -8.96 5.13
C ARG A 156 -6.78 -8.81 3.81
N TRP A 157 -6.16 -9.28 2.73
CA TRP A 157 -6.74 -9.27 1.40
C TRP A 157 -7.63 -10.50 1.18
N THR A 158 -8.84 -10.27 0.69
CA THR A 158 -9.81 -11.31 0.37
C THR A 158 -10.52 -11.03 -0.94
N PRO A 159 -10.74 -12.06 -1.78
CA PRO A 159 -11.50 -11.91 -3.01
C PRO A 159 -13.01 -11.90 -2.74
N SER A 160 -13.73 -11.02 -3.44
CA SER A 160 -15.17 -11.05 -3.65
C SER A 160 -15.42 -11.32 -5.13
N LEU A 161 -16.03 -12.46 -5.44
CA LEU A 161 -16.13 -12.96 -6.81
C LEU A 161 -17.53 -12.71 -7.36
N GLY A 162 -17.60 -11.84 -8.36
CA GLY A 162 -18.81 -11.59 -9.13
C GLY A 162 -19.11 -12.71 -10.15
N ARG A 163 -20.11 -12.43 -10.99
CA ARG A 163 -20.62 -13.37 -12.00
C ARG A 163 -19.84 -13.33 -13.32
N ASP A 164 -19.09 -12.27 -13.59
CA ASP A 164 -18.21 -12.21 -14.76
C ASP A 164 -17.03 -13.17 -14.62
N VAL A 165 -16.95 -14.20 -15.46
CA VAL A 165 -15.83 -15.15 -15.46
C VAL A 165 -14.53 -14.47 -15.93
N ALA A 166 -14.61 -13.60 -16.94
CA ALA A 166 -13.43 -12.91 -17.46
C ALA A 166 -12.94 -11.85 -16.47
N GLY A 167 -13.84 -11.01 -15.96
CA GLY A 167 -13.56 -10.03 -14.91
C GLY A 167 -13.00 -10.67 -13.64
N ARG A 168 -13.47 -11.87 -13.27
CA ARG A 168 -12.91 -12.64 -12.15
C ARG A 168 -11.44 -12.97 -12.35
N GLU A 169 -11.08 -13.51 -13.51
CA GLU A 169 -9.68 -13.83 -13.81
C GLU A 169 -8.80 -12.59 -13.78
N LEU A 170 -9.28 -11.48 -14.36
CA LEU A 170 -8.55 -10.20 -14.35
C LEU A 170 -8.31 -9.68 -12.92
N ALA A 171 -9.34 -9.68 -12.07
CA ALA A 171 -9.21 -9.22 -10.68
C ALA A 171 -8.23 -10.08 -9.86
N LEU A 172 -8.26 -11.40 -10.04
CA LEU A 172 -7.36 -12.31 -9.34
C LEU A 172 -5.92 -12.20 -9.85
N ARG A 173 -5.70 -12.07 -11.17
CA ARG A 173 -4.36 -11.84 -11.74
C ARG A 173 -3.74 -10.52 -11.28
N ASP A 174 -4.54 -9.44 -11.24
CA ASP A 174 -4.09 -8.14 -10.72
C ASP A 174 -3.70 -8.21 -9.24
N ALA A 175 -4.48 -8.93 -8.42
CA ALA A 175 -4.14 -9.12 -7.02
C ALA A 175 -2.84 -9.90 -6.82
N VAL A 176 -2.58 -10.92 -7.66
CA VAL A 176 -1.32 -11.68 -7.63
C VAL A 176 -0.14 -10.82 -8.05
N SER A 177 -0.26 -10.05 -9.15
CA SER A 177 0.84 -9.20 -9.63
C SER A 177 1.21 -8.11 -8.62
N LYS A 178 0.24 -7.63 -7.83
CA LYS A 178 0.43 -6.64 -6.75
C LYS A 178 0.80 -7.28 -5.41
N GLY A 179 1.00 -8.60 -5.33
CA GLY A 179 1.35 -9.29 -4.09
C GLY A 179 0.26 -9.29 -3.01
N ARG A 180 -0.99 -8.98 -3.38
CA ARG A 180 -2.16 -8.97 -2.49
C ARG A 180 -2.71 -10.37 -2.24
N MET A 181 -2.37 -11.33 -3.09
CA MET A 181 -2.77 -12.73 -3.01
C MET A 181 -1.71 -13.61 -3.66
N THR A 182 -1.60 -14.87 -3.26
CA THR A 182 -0.69 -15.83 -3.91
C THR A 182 -1.27 -16.40 -5.19
N ALA A 183 -0.42 -16.80 -6.14
CA ALA A 183 -0.86 -17.48 -7.36
C ALA A 183 -1.67 -18.75 -7.05
N ALA A 184 -1.21 -19.58 -6.10
CA ALA A 184 -1.91 -20.79 -5.69
C ALA A 184 -3.34 -20.53 -5.18
N GLN A 185 -3.57 -19.43 -4.44
CA GLN A 185 -4.92 -19.03 -4.03
C GLN A 185 -5.79 -18.64 -5.23
N ALA A 186 -5.23 -17.89 -6.18
CA ALA A 186 -5.96 -17.51 -7.41
C ALA A 186 -6.33 -18.75 -8.25
N GLU A 187 -5.39 -19.67 -8.45
CA GLU A 187 -5.59 -20.91 -9.20
C GLU A 187 -6.67 -21.79 -8.58
N MET A 188 -6.70 -21.87 -7.25
CA MET A 188 -7.74 -22.60 -6.52
C MET A 188 -9.14 -22.01 -6.78
N LEU A 189 -9.25 -20.69 -6.90
CA LEU A 189 -10.52 -20.00 -7.17
C LEU A 189 -10.93 -20.06 -8.65
N LEU A 190 -9.97 -20.18 -9.56
CA LEU A 190 -10.20 -20.26 -11.01
C LEU A 190 -10.37 -21.70 -11.51
N GLY A 191 -9.82 -22.69 -10.81
CA GLY A 191 -9.83 -24.09 -11.20
C GLY A 191 -8.80 -24.45 -12.28
N TYR A 192 -7.89 -23.55 -12.61
CA TYR A 192 -6.78 -23.77 -13.56
C TYR A 192 -5.58 -22.90 -13.20
N ALA A 193 -4.40 -23.28 -13.71
CA ALA A 193 -3.16 -22.56 -13.48
C ALA A 193 -3.17 -21.20 -14.21
N ILE A 194 -2.91 -20.11 -13.48
CA ILE A 194 -2.66 -18.82 -14.10
C ILE A 194 -1.17 -18.74 -14.38
N GLY A 195 -0.79 -18.75 -15.65
CA GLY A 195 0.60 -18.48 -16.02
C GLY A 195 1.01 -17.15 -15.41
N VAL A 196 1.82 -17.18 -14.36
CA VAL A 196 2.45 -15.98 -13.82
C VAL A 196 3.32 -15.47 -14.95
N PRO A 197 3.15 -14.24 -15.44
CA PRO A 197 4.08 -13.71 -16.42
C PRO A 197 5.47 -13.76 -15.79
N GLU A 198 6.36 -14.56 -16.38
CA GLU A 198 7.81 -14.45 -16.17
C GLU A 198 8.16 -12.95 -16.23
N PRO A 199 8.93 -12.40 -15.28
CA PRO A 199 9.35 -11.00 -15.35
C PRO A 199 10.02 -10.81 -16.71
N ALA A 200 9.40 -9.99 -17.56
CA ALA A 200 9.69 -9.90 -19.00
C ALA A 200 11.19 -10.05 -19.27
N GLU A 201 11.58 -11.22 -19.78
CA GLU A 201 12.94 -11.47 -20.22
C GLU A 201 13.28 -10.37 -21.22
N THR A 202 14.27 -9.57 -20.86
CA THR A 202 14.76 -8.47 -21.67
C THR A 202 15.18 -9.06 -23.02
N TYR A 203 14.53 -8.62 -24.11
CA TYR A 203 14.78 -9.07 -25.47
C TYR A 203 16.27 -9.34 -25.70
N ALA A 204 16.63 -10.63 -25.78
CA ALA A 204 17.94 -11.06 -26.19
C ALA A 204 18.16 -10.56 -27.62
N GLN A 205 19.34 -9.99 -27.83
CA GLN A 205 19.82 -9.43 -29.08
C GLN A 205 19.61 -10.46 -30.21
N GLU A 206 18.82 -10.11 -31.21
CA GLU A 206 18.82 -10.86 -32.47
C GLU A 206 20.23 -10.76 -33.07
N GLU A 207 20.95 -11.88 -33.03
CA GLU A 207 22.15 -12.11 -33.83
C GLU A 207 21.80 -11.84 -35.29
N VAL A 208 22.35 -10.77 -35.85
CA VAL A 208 22.42 -10.56 -37.29
C VAL A 208 23.31 -11.67 -37.87
N LYS A 209 22.72 -12.83 -38.14
CA LYS A 209 23.33 -13.85 -38.98
C LYS A 209 23.31 -13.33 -40.41
N ASN A 210 24.49 -12.87 -40.82
CA ASN A 210 25.09 -13.05 -42.14
C ASN A 210 24.12 -13.05 -43.32
N LEU A 211 24.10 -11.95 -44.07
CA LEU A 211 23.94 -12.03 -45.52
C LEU A 211 25.05 -11.22 -46.18
N HIS A 212 25.70 -11.88 -47.14
CA HIS A 212 26.77 -11.39 -48.00
C HIS A 212 26.32 -10.17 -48.81
#